data_AF-A0A8X6X0J0-F1
#
_entry.id   AF-A0A8X6X0J0-F1
#
_cell.length_a   1.000
_cell.length_b   1.000
_cell.length_c   1.000
_cell.angle_alpha   90.00
_cell.angle_beta   90.00
_cell.angle_gamma   90.00
#
_symmetry.space_group_name_H-M   'P 1'
#
loop_
_entity.id
_entity.type
_entity.pdbx_description
1 polymer ?
#
loop_
_entity_poly.entity_id
_entity_poly.type
_entity_poly.pdbx_seq_one_letter_code
_entity_poly.pdbx_strand_id
1 'polypeptide(L)'
;MFSSSFSRLNSKRMRYEECTPVSTNTNSKTCLPSASNSRLIEPHLLSGRRIVNISYFMSQIQVMNSHSPFECSFSNMKIMSEVRKGLNSGIRMKCEMCHFQEMVWTEDPDNEKMPVNTAAVSGVMKIGGGFANLEELLSTLDIPPLSSKTYQKEHNTIATAWEKVAEKEMYRAAMEEKQLAVQAGEVGPDGFPMLTVVVDGCWAKRSYRNNYSSLSGAAAIVGFRTKKVMYMGVRNRYCMVCSKAAAANK
;
A
#
# COMPACT_ATOMS: atom_id res chain seq x y z
N MET A 1 42.06 7.25 -15.34
CA MET A 1 41.72 8.67 -15.05
C MET A 1 41.18 9.29 -16.33
N PHE A 2 39.87 9.43 -16.46
CA PHE A 2 39.26 10.20 -17.56
C PHE A 2 38.35 11.26 -16.96
N SER A 3 38.77 12.51 -17.17
CA SER A 3 38.04 13.74 -16.85
C SER A 3 37.03 14.00 -17.95
N SER A 4 35.73 13.95 -17.64
CA SER A 4 34.69 14.52 -18.50
C SER A 4 34.08 15.74 -17.82
N SER A 5 34.45 16.90 -18.35
CA SER A 5 34.00 18.22 -17.94
C SER A 5 32.50 18.38 -18.19
N PHE A 6 31.69 18.29 -17.14
CA PHE A 6 30.29 18.70 -17.19
C PHE A 6 30.21 20.24 -17.16
N SER A 7 30.01 20.84 -18.33
CA SER A 7 29.69 22.27 -18.43
C SER A 7 28.32 22.53 -17.81
N ARG A 8 28.29 23.35 -16.75
CA ARG A 8 27.06 23.83 -16.11
C ARG A 8 26.31 24.75 -17.08
N LEU A 9 25.16 24.30 -17.57
CA LEU A 9 24.17 25.19 -18.17
C LEU A 9 23.58 26.09 -17.07
N ASN A 10 23.95 27.37 -17.09
CA ASN A 10 23.42 28.41 -16.23
C ASN A 10 21.91 28.58 -16.46
N SER A 11 21.06 28.09 -15.55
CA SER A 11 19.64 28.42 -15.57
C SER A 11 19.46 29.85 -15.06
N LYS A 12 19.04 30.78 -15.92
CA LYS A 12 18.61 32.12 -15.51
C LYS A 12 17.47 31.99 -14.49
N ARG A 13 17.69 32.55 -13.30
CA ARG A 13 16.73 32.61 -12.19
C ARG A 13 15.64 33.63 -12.55
N MET A 14 14.50 33.16 -13.05
CA MET A 14 13.29 34.00 -13.15
C MET A 14 12.74 34.22 -11.74
N ARG A 15 12.59 35.50 -11.34
CA ARG A 15 11.82 35.88 -10.16
C ARG A 15 10.35 35.64 -10.47
N TYR A 16 9.67 34.87 -9.64
CA TYR A 16 8.21 34.81 -9.64
C TYR A 16 7.71 35.95 -8.75
N GLU A 17 6.81 36.77 -9.29
CA GLU A 17 5.99 37.69 -8.50
C GLU A 17 4.95 36.87 -7.72
N GLU A 18 4.76 37.21 -6.44
CA GLU A 18 3.80 36.57 -5.55
C GLU A 18 2.37 36.88 -6.02
N CYS A 19 1.60 35.85 -6.38
CA CYS A 19 0.15 35.98 -6.52
C CYS A 19 -0.49 35.97 -5.13
N THR A 20 -1.11 37.08 -4.75
CA THR A 20 -1.95 37.18 -3.54
C THR A 20 -3.23 36.34 -3.71
N PRO A 21 -3.73 35.67 -2.66
CA PRO A 21 -4.95 34.89 -2.74
C PRO A 21 -6.19 35.80 -2.72
N VAL A 22 -7.05 35.64 -3.74
CA VAL A 22 -8.39 36.22 -3.77
C VAL A 22 -9.29 35.43 -2.83
N SER A 23 -9.87 36.12 -1.85
CA SER A 23 -10.84 35.60 -0.89
C SER A 23 -12.22 35.47 -1.54
N THR A 24 -12.71 34.25 -1.71
CA THR A 24 -14.12 34.01 -2.02
C THR A 24 -14.83 33.48 -0.77
N ASN A 25 -15.61 34.39 -0.21
CA ASN A 25 -16.47 34.27 0.94
C ASN A 25 -17.83 33.75 0.45
N THR A 26 -18.26 32.55 0.85
CA THR A 26 -19.67 32.15 0.73
C THR A 26 -20.12 31.45 2.01
N ASN A 27 -20.76 32.26 2.86
CA ASN A 27 -21.65 31.84 3.93
C ASN A 27 -22.87 31.11 3.36
N SER A 28 -23.14 29.90 3.84
CA SER A 28 -24.50 29.38 3.93
C SER A 28 -24.68 28.74 5.31
N LYS A 29 -25.17 29.56 6.24
CA LYS A 29 -25.69 29.12 7.54
C LYS A 29 -27.11 28.62 7.33
N THR A 30 -27.36 27.35 7.66
CA THR A 30 -28.70 26.86 7.99
C THR A 30 -28.62 26.19 9.36
N CYS A 31 -29.19 26.87 10.35
CA CYS A 31 -29.38 26.38 11.71
C CYS A 31 -30.56 25.42 11.76
N LEU A 32 -30.39 24.30 12.47
CA LEU A 32 -31.48 23.46 12.97
C LEU A 32 -31.30 23.29 14.49
N PRO A 33 -32.41 23.18 15.24
CA PRO A 33 -32.49 23.58 16.64
C PRO A 33 -31.83 22.63 17.62
N SER A 34 -31.28 23.22 18.68
CA SER A 34 -30.79 22.53 19.88
C SER A 34 -31.94 21.85 20.62
N ALA A 35 -31.97 20.52 20.59
CA ALA A 35 -32.73 19.70 21.52
C ALA A 35 -31.75 18.89 22.36
N SER A 36 -31.57 19.31 23.61
CA SER A 36 -30.91 18.55 24.66
C SER A 36 -31.72 17.29 24.94
N ASN A 37 -31.22 16.15 24.48
CA ASN A 37 -31.69 14.86 24.96
C ASN A 37 -30.44 13.99 25.16
N SER A 38 -29.98 13.93 26.41
CA SER A 38 -28.93 13.01 26.86
C SER A 38 -29.49 11.58 26.78
N ARG A 39 -29.56 11.04 25.57
CA ARG A 39 -29.63 9.60 25.38
C ARG A 39 -28.29 9.06 25.85
N LEU A 40 -28.31 8.24 26.89
CA LEU A 40 -27.21 7.33 27.20
C LEU A 40 -26.99 6.50 25.94
N ILE A 41 -25.97 6.84 25.15
CA ILE A 41 -25.56 6.06 24.00
C ILE A 41 -24.98 4.78 24.60
N GLU A 42 -25.72 3.68 24.52
CA GLU A 42 -25.11 2.37 24.72
C GLU A 42 -23.90 2.29 23.77
N PRO A 43 -22.70 1.96 24.26
CA PRO A 43 -21.55 1.83 23.38
C PRO A 43 -21.92 0.78 22.34
N HIS A 44 -22.00 1.20 21.06
CA HIS A 44 -22.15 0.29 19.93
C HIS A 44 -21.00 -0.74 20.00
N LEU A 45 -21.26 -1.87 20.65
CA LEU A 45 -20.24 -2.83 21.09
C LEU A 45 -19.48 -3.44 19.91
N LEU A 46 -20.21 -3.60 18.81
CA LEU A 46 -19.74 -3.90 17.47
C LEU A 46 -20.74 -3.28 16.48
N SER A 47 -20.26 -2.40 15.59
CA SER A 47 -21.05 -1.92 14.44
C SER A 47 -20.33 -2.27 13.13
N GLY A 48 -21.12 -2.46 12.08
CA GLY A 48 -20.65 -2.82 10.75
C GLY A 48 -20.27 -4.30 10.58
N ARG A 49 -19.83 -4.64 9.38
CA ARG A 49 -19.42 -5.98 8.96
C ARG A 49 -17.92 -6.20 9.20
N ARG A 50 -17.50 -7.46 9.33
CA ARG A 50 -16.09 -7.87 9.42
C ARG A 50 -15.78 -8.95 8.40
N ILE A 51 -14.54 -8.97 7.94
CA ILE A 51 -14.01 -10.04 7.10
C ILE A 51 -13.50 -11.13 8.04
N VAL A 52 -13.94 -12.37 7.83
CA VAL A 52 -13.68 -13.49 8.74
C VAL A 52 -13.24 -14.71 7.95
N ASN A 53 -12.17 -15.36 8.40
CA ASN A 53 -11.88 -16.74 8.03
C ASN A 53 -12.85 -17.64 8.80
N ILE A 54 -13.93 -18.06 8.13
CA ILE A 54 -15.04 -18.80 8.75
C ILE A 54 -14.54 -20.05 9.48
N SER A 55 -13.61 -20.81 8.87
CA SER A 55 -13.10 -22.06 9.46
C SER A 55 -12.38 -21.82 10.77
N TYR A 56 -11.47 -20.84 10.80
CA TYR A 56 -10.69 -20.51 12.00
C TYR A 56 -11.54 -19.83 13.08
N PHE A 57 -12.47 -18.97 12.67
CA PHE A 57 -13.36 -18.30 13.61
C PHE A 57 -14.28 -19.29 14.31
N MET A 58 -14.85 -20.25 13.56
CA MET A 58 -15.72 -21.29 14.12
C MET A 58 -14.96 -22.27 15.03
N SER A 59 -13.70 -22.61 14.72
CA SER A 59 -12.91 -23.49 15.60
C SER A 59 -12.65 -22.86 16.97
N GLN A 60 -12.37 -21.55 17.03
CA GLN A 60 -12.24 -20.83 18.30
C GLN A 60 -13.56 -20.83 19.09
N ILE A 61 -14.70 -20.65 18.42
CA ILE A 61 -16.02 -20.72 19.07
C ILE A 61 -16.27 -22.11 19.66
N GLN A 62 -15.92 -23.18 18.95
CA GLN A 62 -16.08 -24.55 19.44
C GLN A 62 -15.24 -24.82 20.70
N VAL A 63 -14.00 -24.31 20.75
CA VAL A 63 -13.13 -24.43 21.94
C VAL A 63 -13.77 -23.75 23.16
N MET A 64 -14.41 -22.60 22.97
CA MET A 64 -15.09 -21.89 24.07
C MET A 64 -16.47 -22.47 24.42
N ASN A 65 -17.01 -23.38 23.61
CA ASN A 65 -18.38 -23.87 23.81
C ASN A 65 -18.54 -24.67 25.11
N SER A 66 -17.47 -25.21 25.68
CA SER A 66 -17.51 -25.92 26.96
C SER A 66 -16.46 -25.35 27.88
N HIS A 67 -16.90 -24.76 28.99
CA HIS A 67 -15.98 -24.17 29.96
C HIS A 67 -16.49 -24.29 31.42
N SER A 68 -15.53 -24.50 32.32
CA SER A 68 -15.71 -24.76 33.76
C SER A 68 -15.89 -23.46 34.56
N PRO A 69 -16.55 -23.47 35.75
CA PRO A 69 -17.02 -24.63 36.52
C PRO A 69 -18.51 -24.95 36.41
N PHE A 70 -19.31 -24.14 35.70
CA PHE A 70 -20.77 -24.27 35.69
C PHE A 70 -21.34 -24.95 34.43
N GLU A 71 -20.56 -25.80 33.75
CA GLU A 71 -20.95 -26.43 32.46
C GLU A 71 -21.55 -25.42 31.45
N CYS A 72 -20.89 -24.28 31.32
CA CYS A 72 -21.40 -23.18 30.51
C CYS A 72 -21.25 -23.49 29.01
N SER A 73 -22.18 -22.95 28.21
CA SER A 73 -22.18 -23.05 26.75
C SER A 73 -21.81 -21.73 26.07
N PHE A 74 -21.60 -21.75 24.74
CA PHE A 74 -21.43 -20.50 23.97
C PHE A 74 -22.61 -19.53 24.13
N SER A 75 -23.82 -20.04 24.38
CA SER A 75 -25.02 -19.22 24.61
C SER A 75 -24.90 -18.30 25.84
N ASN A 76 -23.98 -18.62 26.77
CA ASN A 76 -23.71 -17.79 27.94
C ASN A 76 -22.66 -16.71 27.68
N MET A 77 -22.08 -16.65 26.47
CA MET A 77 -21.05 -15.70 26.09
C MET A 77 -21.67 -14.41 25.56
N LYS A 78 -21.22 -13.28 26.09
CA LYS A 78 -21.45 -11.96 25.53
C LYS A 78 -20.18 -11.39 24.94
N ILE A 79 -20.34 -10.68 23.84
CA ILE A 79 -19.30 -9.80 23.31
C ILE A 79 -19.15 -8.65 24.30
N MET A 80 -17.91 -8.24 24.57
CA MET A 80 -17.60 -7.15 25.50
C MET A 80 -16.95 -5.96 24.80
N SER A 81 -16.07 -6.24 23.83
CA SER A 81 -15.35 -5.21 23.10
C SER A 81 -14.66 -5.77 21.86
N GLU A 82 -14.16 -4.87 21.04
CA GLU A 82 -13.39 -5.17 19.85
C GLU A 82 -12.03 -4.46 19.89
N VAL A 83 -10.98 -5.19 19.51
CA VAL A 83 -9.66 -4.63 19.21
C VAL A 83 -9.39 -4.81 17.72
N ARG A 84 -9.33 -3.69 16.99
CA ARG A 84 -9.08 -3.71 15.54
C ARG A 84 -7.60 -3.57 15.22
N LYS A 85 -7.08 -4.52 14.42
CA LYS A 85 -5.75 -4.46 13.79
C LYS A 85 -5.94 -4.38 12.27
N GLY A 86 -6.48 -3.25 11.82
CA GLY A 86 -6.89 -3.06 10.43
C GLY A 86 -8.21 -3.80 10.14
N LEU A 87 -8.17 -4.73 9.20
CA LEU A 87 -9.27 -5.63 8.82
C LEU A 87 -9.33 -6.89 9.70
N ASN A 88 -8.23 -7.27 10.36
CA ASN A 88 -8.26 -8.31 11.38
C ASN A 88 -8.76 -7.73 12.71
N SER A 89 -9.75 -8.37 13.31
CA SER A 89 -10.41 -7.92 14.54
C SER A 89 -10.35 -8.99 15.61
N GLY A 90 -9.99 -8.59 16.83
CA GLY A 90 -10.03 -9.41 18.03
C GLY A 90 -11.28 -9.07 18.83
N ILE A 91 -12.21 -10.01 18.91
CA ILE A 91 -13.49 -9.86 19.60
C ILE A 91 -13.33 -10.45 21.00
N ARG A 92 -13.42 -9.59 22.02
CA ARG A 92 -13.38 -10.04 23.41
C ARG A 92 -14.75 -10.57 23.81
N MET A 93 -14.80 -11.81 24.23
CA MET A 93 -16.02 -12.46 24.70
C MET A 93 -15.90 -12.81 26.18
N LYS A 94 -17.01 -12.73 26.92
CA LYS A 94 -17.09 -13.05 28.35
C LYS A 94 -18.33 -13.89 28.63
N CYS A 95 -18.18 -14.98 29.37
CA CYS A 95 -19.30 -15.73 29.92
C CYS A 95 -19.96 -14.96 31.07
N GLU A 96 -21.27 -14.83 31.04
CA GLU A 96 -22.01 -14.17 32.12
C GLU A 96 -22.08 -15.01 33.40
N MET A 97 -22.01 -16.34 33.28
CA MET A 97 -22.18 -17.29 34.39
C MET A 97 -20.89 -17.52 35.17
N CYS A 98 -19.82 -17.95 34.48
CA CYS A 98 -18.55 -18.31 35.12
C CYS A 98 -17.47 -17.22 34.99
N HIS A 99 -17.76 -16.15 34.25
CA HIS A 99 -16.83 -15.06 33.96
C HIS A 99 -15.56 -15.45 33.18
N PHE A 100 -15.53 -16.64 32.55
CA PHE A 100 -14.53 -17.00 31.54
C PHE A 100 -14.46 -15.92 30.46
N GLN A 101 -13.24 -15.55 30.05
CA GLN A 101 -13.00 -14.54 29.03
C GLN A 101 -11.95 -15.01 28.04
N GLU A 102 -12.20 -14.77 26.77
CA GLU A 102 -11.28 -15.12 25.69
C GLU A 102 -11.36 -14.08 24.58
N MET A 103 -10.29 -13.99 23.77
CA MET A 103 -10.27 -13.14 22.58
C MET A 103 -10.30 -13.99 21.33
N VAL A 104 -11.35 -13.83 20.53
CA VAL A 104 -11.52 -14.53 19.26
C VAL A 104 -11.04 -13.64 18.13
N TRP A 105 -10.11 -14.13 17.31
CA TRP A 105 -9.62 -13.38 16.15
C TRP A 105 -10.35 -13.78 14.87
N THR A 106 -10.65 -12.80 14.02
CA THR A 106 -11.30 -13.02 12.71
C THR A 106 -10.39 -13.73 11.70
N GLU A 107 -9.08 -13.72 11.94
CA GLU A 107 -8.08 -14.38 11.12
C GLU A 107 -7.02 -15.02 12.02
N ASP A 108 -6.53 -16.18 11.59
CA ASP A 108 -5.48 -16.94 12.25
C ASP A 108 -4.13 -16.21 12.13
N PRO A 109 -3.49 -15.82 13.25
CA PRO A 109 -2.18 -15.17 13.22
C PRO A 109 -1.06 -16.08 12.70
N ASP A 110 -1.22 -17.40 12.80
CA ASP A 110 -0.22 -18.40 12.42
C ASP A 110 -0.47 -18.98 11.02
N ASN A 111 -1.43 -18.41 10.29
CA ASN A 111 -1.73 -18.83 8.93
C ASN A 111 -0.54 -18.60 7.99
N GLU A 112 -0.18 -19.62 7.21
CA GLU A 112 0.83 -19.50 6.15
C GLU A 112 0.38 -18.59 5.00
N LYS A 113 -0.92 -18.30 4.90
CA LYS A 113 -1.47 -17.42 3.87
C LYS A 113 -1.20 -15.94 4.18
N MET A 114 -1.20 -15.13 3.12
CA MET A 114 -1.07 -13.68 3.22
C MET A 114 -2.15 -13.10 4.16
N PRO A 115 -1.77 -12.34 5.20
CA PRO A 115 -2.72 -11.74 6.14
C PRO A 115 -3.73 -10.83 5.45
N VAL A 116 -4.95 -10.74 5.98
CA VAL A 116 -6.09 -10.02 5.38
C VAL A 116 -5.77 -8.56 5.02
N ASN A 117 -4.98 -7.88 5.85
CA ASN A 117 -4.56 -6.49 5.60
C ASN A 117 -3.68 -6.41 4.35
N THR A 118 -2.65 -7.23 4.28
CA THR A 118 -1.73 -7.30 3.14
C THR A 118 -2.47 -7.76 1.89
N ALA A 119 -3.40 -8.71 2.01
CA ALA A 119 -4.22 -9.22 0.91
C ALA A 119 -5.13 -8.13 0.32
N ALA A 120 -5.83 -7.36 1.16
CA ALA A 120 -6.68 -6.25 0.72
C ALA A 120 -5.88 -5.15 0.03
N VAL A 121 -4.73 -4.76 0.61
CA VAL A 121 -3.84 -3.74 0.02
C VAL A 121 -3.22 -4.23 -1.29
N SER A 122 -2.77 -5.48 -1.36
CA SER A 122 -2.28 -6.11 -2.58
C SER A 122 -3.35 -6.16 -3.66
N GLY A 123 -4.59 -6.51 -3.28
CA GLY A 123 -5.74 -6.54 -4.18
C GLY A 123 -6.04 -5.18 -4.81
N VAL A 124 -6.15 -4.12 -3.99
CA VAL A 124 -6.43 -2.78 -4.52
C VAL A 124 -5.28 -2.25 -5.40
N MET A 125 -4.02 -2.51 -5.03
CA MET A 125 -2.87 -2.10 -5.83
C MET A 125 -2.85 -2.79 -7.20
N LYS A 126 -3.22 -4.08 -7.27
CA LYS A 126 -3.26 -4.84 -8.53
C LYS A 126 -4.31 -4.33 -9.52
N ILE A 127 -5.42 -3.78 -9.02
CA ILE A 127 -6.45 -3.16 -9.87
C ILE A 127 -6.15 -1.68 -10.18
N GLY A 128 -4.97 -1.18 -9.80
CA GLY A 128 -4.56 0.21 -10.03
C GLY A 128 -5.18 1.22 -9.06
N GLY A 129 -5.81 0.76 -7.97
CA GLY A 129 -6.37 1.61 -6.94
C GLY A 129 -5.38 1.95 -5.81
N GLY A 130 -5.74 2.95 -5.01
CA GLY A 130 -4.99 3.37 -3.83
C GLY A 130 -5.79 3.28 -2.53
N PHE A 131 -5.27 3.93 -1.49
CA PHE A 131 -5.90 3.99 -0.16
C PHE A 131 -7.35 4.46 -0.23
N ALA A 132 -7.61 5.57 -0.93
CA ALA A 132 -8.95 6.15 -1.05
C ALA A 132 -9.95 5.18 -1.69
N ASN A 133 -9.53 4.43 -2.73
CA ASN A 133 -10.41 3.46 -3.37
C ASN A 133 -10.73 2.28 -2.44
N LEU A 134 -9.75 1.82 -1.67
CA LEU A 134 -9.97 0.75 -0.69
C LEU A 134 -10.86 1.22 0.47
N GLU A 135 -10.63 2.44 0.97
CA GLU A 135 -11.45 3.06 2.02
C GLU A 135 -12.90 3.23 1.57
N GLU A 136 -13.12 3.74 0.36
CA GLU A 136 -14.44 3.89 -0.24
C GLU A 136 -15.15 2.54 -0.40
N LEU A 137 -14.46 1.54 -0.94
CA LEU A 137 -15.00 0.20 -1.12
C LEU A 137 -15.42 -0.43 0.22
N LEU A 138 -14.55 -0.38 1.21
CA LEU A 138 -14.81 -0.97 2.53
C LEU A 138 -15.95 -0.25 3.24
N SER A 139 -15.94 1.09 3.20
CA SER A 139 -17.01 1.91 3.80
C SER A 139 -18.36 1.64 3.14
N THR A 140 -18.40 1.45 1.82
CA THR A 140 -19.62 1.08 1.08
C THR A 140 -20.15 -0.29 1.50
N LEU A 141 -19.25 -1.22 1.82
CA LEU A 141 -19.59 -2.54 2.35
C LEU A 141 -19.92 -2.54 3.85
N ASP A 142 -19.92 -1.37 4.50
CA ASP A 142 -20.05 -1.21 5.96
C ASP A 142 -18.97 -2.00 6.72
N ILE A 143 -17.79 -2.15 6.13
CA ILE A 143 -16.60 -2.75 6.75
C ILE A 143 -15.69 -1.61 7.21
N PRO A 144 -15.35 -1.52 8.51
CA PRO A 144 -14.48 -0.45 8.98
C PRO A 144 -13.10 -0.46 8.29
N PRO A 145 -12.68 0.67 7.70
CA PRO A 145 -11.50 0.70 6.84
C PRO A 145 -10.19 0.62 7.62
N LEU A 146 -9.12 0.32 6.89
CA LEU A 146 -7.74 0.43 7.37
C LEU A 146 -7.41 1.89 7.71
N SER A 147 -6.57 2.12 8.71
CA SER A 147 -5.97 3.45 8.87
C SER A 147 -4.98 3.72 7.74
N SER A 148 -4.80 4.99 7.37
CA SER A 148 -3.80 5.41 6.38
C SER A 148 -2.39 4.90 6.74
N LYS A 149 -2.03 4.92 8.03
CA LYS A 149 -0.75 4.41 8.54
C LYS A 149 -0.61 2.90 8.29
N THR A 150 -1.64 2.13 8.59
CA THR A 150 -1.64 0.66 8.36
C THR A 150 -1.57 0.37 6.87
N TYR A 151 -2.36 1.06 6.05
CA TYR A 151 -2.31 0.93 4.60
C TYR A 151 -0.91 1.19 4.07
N GLN A 152 -0.28 2.31 4.45
CA GLN A 152 1.04 2.68 3.95
C GLN A 152 2.10 1.66 4.38
N LYS A 153 1.99 1.11 5.59
CA LYS A 153 2.88 0.04 6.06
C LYS A 153 2.78 -1.19 5.15
N GLU A 154 1.57 -1.70 4.93
CA GLU A 154 1.35 -2.87 4.07
C GLU A 154 1.74 -2.60 2.62
N HIS A 155 1.37 -1.43 2.09
CA HIS A 155 1.74 -0.96 0.75
C HIS A 155 3.26 -0.96 0.56
N ASN A 156 4.01 -0.40 1.51
CA ASN A 156 5.48 -0.36 1.44
C ASN A 156 6.09 -1.76 1.49
N THR A 157 5.56 -2.66 2.32
CA THR A 157 6.00 -4.06 2.38
C THR A 157 5.82 -4.74 1.02
N ILE A 158 4.63 -4.58 0.41
CA ILE A 158 4.31 -5.16 -0.90
C ILE A 158 5.18 -4.54 -1.99
N ALA A 159 5.29 -3.21 -2.04
CA ALA A 159 6.08 -2.49 -3.02
C ALA A 159 7.56 -2.89 -2.97
N THR A 160 8.13 -3.01 -1.76
CA THR A 160 9.51 -3.45 -1.56
C THR A 160 9.72 -4.89 -2.05
N ALA A 161 8.75 -5.78 -1.78
CA ALA A 161 8.81 -7.15 -2.27
C ALA A 161 8.74 -7.20 -3.81
N TRP A 162 7.86 -6.41 -4.42
CA TRP A 162 7.74 -6.30 -5.88
C TRP A 162 9.01 -5.74 -6.52
N GLU A 163 9.62 -4.71 -5.93
CA GLU A 163 10.88 -4.14 -6.40
C GLU A 163 12.01 -5.18 -6.40
N LYS A 164 12.18 -5.93 -5.30
CA LYS A 164 13.17 -7.01 -5.22
C LYS A 164 12.96 -8.11 -6.25
N VAL A 165 11.70 -8.50 -6.46
CA VAL A 165 11.36 -9.51 -7.48
C VAL A 165 11.64 -8.97 -8.87
N ALA A 166 11.24 -7.73 -9.17
CA ALA A 166 11.50 -7.09 -10.45
C ALA A 166 13.01 -6.99 -10.73
N GLU A 167 13.82 -6.56 -9.77
CA GLU A 167 15.28 -6.50 -9.89
C GLU A 167 15.87 -7.88 -10.21
N LYS A 168 15.45 -8.92 -9.48
CA LYS A 168 15.92 -10.30 -9.70
C LYS A 168 15.56 -10.83 -11.09
N GLU A 169 14.34 -10.59 -11.54
CA GLU A 169 13.89 -11.04 -12.86
C GLU A 169 14.55 -10.24 -14.00
N MET A 170 14.75 -8.93 -13.82
CA MET A 170 15.51 -8.10 -14.76
C MET A 170 16.97 -8.56 -14.86
N TYR A 171 17.61 -8.90 -13.74
CA TYR A 171 18.95 -9.47 -13.73
C TYR A 171 19.02 -10.82 -14.46
N ARG A 172 18.05 -11.70 -14.24
CA ARG A 172 17.95 -12.99 -14.96
C ARG A 172 17.80 -12.78 -16.46
N ALA A 173 16.92 -11.86 -16.88
CA ALA A 173 16.76 -11.50 -18.28
C ALA A 173 18.06 -10.96 -18.90
N ALA A 174 18.80 -10.13 -18.16
CA ALA A 174 20.08 -9.60 -18.63
C ALA A 174 21.14 -10.71 -18.78
N MET A 175 21.18 -11.67 -17.86
CA MET A 175 22.10 -12.81 -17.91
C MET A 175 21.79 -13.76 -19.07
N GLU A 176 20.52 -13.99 -19.37
CA GLU A 176 20.08 -14.78 -20.52
C GLU A 176 20.49 -14.12 -21.85
N GLU A 177 20.24 -12.81 -22.00
CA GLU A 177 20.68 -12.06 -23.18
C GLU A 177 22.21 -12.10 -23.34
N LYS A 178 22.95 -11.98 -22.22
CA LYS A 178 24.41 -12.12 -22.18
C LYS A 178 24.88 -13.48 -22.67
N GLN A 179 24.25 -14.56 -22.24
CA GLN A 179 24.61 -15.92 -22.67
C GLN A 179 24.39 -16.09 -24.18
N LEU A 180 23.29 -15.57 -24.71
CA LEU A 180 23.01 -15.61 -26.15
C LEU A 180 24.05 -14.83 -26.97
N ALA A 181 24.50 -13.67 -26.49
CA ALA A 181 25.56 -12.90 -27.15
C ALA A 181 26.90 -13.68 -27.19
N VAL A 182 27.27 -14.33 -26.09
CA VAL A 182 28.48 -15.17 -26.05
C VAL A 182 28.38 -16.34 -27.03
N GLN A 183 27.24 -17.04 -27.08
CA GLN A 183 27.02 -18.16 -27.98
C GLN A 183 27.06 -17.74 -29.46
N ALA A 184 26.62 -16.52 -29.76
CA ALA A 184 26.70 -15.95 -31.10
C ALA A 184 28.10 -15.46 -31.49
N GLY A 185 29.09 -15.54 -30.59
CA GLY A 185 30.44 -15.01 -30.82
C GLY A 185 30.51 -13.48 -30.78
N GLU A 186 29.50 -12.81 -30.23
CA GLU A 186 29.42 -11.34 -30.13
C GLU A 186 30.15 -10.85 -28.89
N VAL A 187 31.46 -11.02 -28.90
CA VAL A 187 32.34 -10.63 -27.80
C VAL A 187 33.31 -9.56 -28.32
N GLY A 188 33.40 -8.45 -27.59
CA GLY A 188 34.31 -7.36 -27.89
C GLY A 188 35.78 -7.78 -27.77
N PRO A 189 36.72 -6.99 -28.32
CA PRO A 189 38.17 -7.27 -28.22
C PRO A 189 38.70 -7.36 -26.78
N ASP A 190 37.96 -6.78 -25.84
CA ASP A 190 38.21 -6.74 -24.39
C ASP A 190 37.59 -7.93 -23.63
N GLY A 191 36.93 -8.85 -24.33
CA GLY A 191 36.30 -10.04 -23.74
C GLY A 191 34.90 -9.78 -23.16
N PHE A 192 34.34 -8.58 -23.33
CA PHE A 192 32.99 -8.27 -22.85
C PHE A 192 31.93 -8.61 -23.90
N PRO A 193 30.83 -9.30 -23.52
CA PRO A 193 29.75 -9.59 -24.47
C PRO A 193 29.03 -8.32 -24.92
N MET A 194 28.84 -8.18 -26.23
CA MET A 194 28.18 -7.04 -26.85
C MET A 194 26.68 -7.31 -26.95
N LEU A 195 25.89 -6.61 -26.15
CA LEU A 195 24.44 -6.81 -26.08
C LEU A 195 23.71 -5.81 -26.98
N THR A 196 22.96 -6.33 -27.96
CA THR A 196 22.00 -5.51 -28.70
C THR A 196 20.73 -5.35 -27.85
N VAL A 197 20.32 -4.10 -27.63
CA VAL A 197 19.16 -3.78 -26.79
C VAL A 197 18.24 -2.78 -27.49
N VAL A 198 16.97 -2.81 -27.12
CA VAL A 198 15.98 -1.77 -27.45
C VAL A 198 15.79 -0.92 -26.20
N VAL A 199 15.87 0.39 -26.34
CA VAL A 199 15.62 1.33 -25.25
C VAL A 199 14.37 2.11 -25.58
N ASP A 200 13.41 2.09 -24.65
CA ASP A 200 12.23 2.95 -24.71
C ASP A 200 12.16 3.79 -23.44
N GLY A 201 11.68 5.02 -23.58
CA GLY A 201 11.61 5.96 -22.49
C GLY A 201 10.49 6.96 -22.66
N CYS A 202 9.79 7.23 -21.57
CA CYS A 202 8.66 8.14 -21.56
C CYS A 202 8.75 9.14 -20.42
N TRP A 203 8.19 10.33 -20.66
CA TRP A 203 7.83 11.26 -19.59
C TRP A 203 6.32 11.13 -19.40
N ALA A 204 5.88 10.80 -18.19
CA ALA A 204 4.44 10.73 -17.93
C ALA A 204 3.83 12.10 -18.24
N LYS A 205 2.70 12.15 -18.94
CA LYS A 205 2.02 13.40 -19.28
C LYS A 205 0.99 13.76 -18.21
N ARG A 206 0.86 15.04 -17.88
CA ARG A 206 -0.24 15.54 -17.04
C ARG A 206 -1.36 16.07 -17.92
N SER A 207 -2.59 15.72 -17.59
CA SER A 207 -3.80 16.07 -18.36
C SER A 207 -4.26 17.52 -18.21
N TYR A 208 -3.68 18.30 -17.29
CA TYR A 208 -4.13 19.68 -17.05
C TYR A 208 -3.53 20.69 -18.05
N ARG A 209 -4.42 21.55 -18.58
CA ARG A 209 -4.14 22.68 -19.49
C ARG A 209 -3.51 22.27 -20.83
N ASN A 210 -2.18 22.16 -20.92
CA ASN A 210 -1.44 22.08 -22.19
C ASN A 210 -0.45 20.89 -22.28
N ASN A 211 -0.87 19.67 -21.91
CA ASN A 211 -0.10 18.44 -22.14
C ASN A 211 1.37 18.49 -21.65
N TYR A 212 1.58 19.03 -20.45
CA TYR A 212 2.90 19.17 -19.85
C TYR A 212 3.51 17.79 -19.54
N SER A 213 4.78 17.61 -19.90
CA SER A 213 5.57 16.49 -19.39
C SER A 213 5.68 16.62 -17.87
N SER A 214 5.34 15.55 -17.17
CA SER A 214 5.52 15.48 -15.73
C SER A 214 7.01 15.51 -15.41
N LEU A 215 7.28 15.84 -14.15
CA LEU A 215 8.61 15.82 -13.56
C LEU A 215 9.12 14.40 -13.27
N SER A 216 8.45 13.38 -13.81
CA SER A 216 8.72 11.97 -13.64
C SER A 216 8.86 11.32 -15.01
N GLY A 217 10.05 10.77 -15.27
CA GLY A 217 10.35 10.00 -16.45
C GLY A 217 10.71 8.57 -16.09
N ALA A 218 10.43 7.65 -17.00
CA ALA A 218 10.86 6.26 -16.90
C ALA A 218 11.55 5.84 -18.20
N ALA A 219 12.54 4.99 -18.11
CA ALA A 219 13.20 4.36 -19.25
C ALA A 219 13.41 2.87 -18.97
N ALA A 220 13.23 2.05 -19.98
CA ALA A 220 13.45 0.61 -19.93
C ALA A 220 14.48 0.20 -20.99
N ILE A 221 15.34 -0.74 -20.62
CA ILE A 221 16.24 -1.44 -21.53
C ILE A 221 15.67 -2.85 -21.71
N VAL A 222 15.43 -3.23 -22.95
CA VAL A 222 14.81 -4.51 -23.33
C VAL A 222 15.79 -5.29 -24.20
N GLY A 223 16.00 -6.57 -23.89
CA GLY A 223 16.85 -7.46 -24.67
C GLY A 223 16.33 -7.60 -26.09
N PHE A 224 17.19 -7.44 -27.10
CA PHE A 224 16.75 -7.52 -28.49
C PHE A 224 16.33 -8.93 -28.88
N ARG A 225 16.98 -9.98 -28.34
CA ARG A 225 16.61 -11.38 -28.61
C ARG A 225 15.50 -11.86 -27.69
N THR A 226 15.70 -11.73 -26.38
CA THR A 226 14.77 -12.28 -25.37
C THR A 226 13.46 -11.52 -25.30
N LYS A 227 13.42 -10.25 -25.75
CA LYS A 227 12.29 -9.32 -25.59
C LYS A 227 11.89 -9.10 -24.12
N LYS A 228 12.78 -9.40 -23.18
CA LYS A 228 12.58 -9.24 -21.74
C LYS A 228 13.16 -7.91 -21.27
N VAL A 229 12.52 -7.29 -20.29
CA VAL A 229 13.04 -6.07 -19.64
C VAL A 229 14.27 -6.46 -18.81
N MET A 230 15.41 -5.85 -19.12
CA MET A 230 16.70 -6.08 -18.44
C MET A 230 17.00 -5.02 -17.40
N TYR A 231 16.42 -3.83 -17.56
CA TYR A 231 16.60 -2.71 -16.65
C TYR A 231 15.43 -1.74 -16.78
N MET A 232 15.03 -1.14 -15.66
CA MET A 232 14.10 -0.02 -15.63
C MET A 232 14.62 1.06 -14.69
N GLY A 233 14.75 2.28 -15.21
CA GLY A 233 15.17 3.45 -14.46
C GLY A 233 14.06 4.47 -14.39
N VAL A 234 13.80 4.99 -13.18
CA VAL A 234 12.84 6.08 -12.95
C VAL A 234 13.60 7.33 -12.52
N ARG A 235 13.30 8.46 -13.15
CA ARG A 235 13.88 9.76 -12.82
C ARG A 235 12.78 10.73 -12.41
N ASN A 236 12.80 11.09 -11.12
CA ASN A 236 11.87 12.05 -10.55
C ASN A 236 12.60 13.35 -10.20
N ARG A 237 12.04 14.51 -10.54
CA ARG A 237 12.44 15.80 -9.97
C ARG A 237 11.65 16.00 -8.69
N TYR A 238 12.35 16.00 -7.57
CA TYR A 238 11.78 16.19 -6.23
C TYR A 238 12.34 17.46 -5.58
N CYS A 239 11.62 17.96 -4.56
CA CYS A 239 12.10 19.07 -3.74
C CYS A 239 13.26 18.59 -2.86
N MET A 240 14.45 19.17 -3.06
CA MET A 240 15.64 18.82 -2.27
C MET A 240 15.44 19.09 -0.77
N VAL A 241 14.70 20.14 -0.41
CA VAL A 241 14.40 20.47 0.99
C VAL A 241 13.55 19.37 1.64
N CYS A 242 12.46 18.97 0.98
CA CYS A 242 11.60 17.89 1.47
C CYS A 242 12.34 16.55 1.55
N SER A 243 13.18 16.25 0.56
CA SER A 243 14.00 15.03 0.56
C SER A 243 14.98 14.99 1.75
N LYS A 244 15.65 16.11 2.04
CA LYS A 244 16.54 16.22 3.21
C LYS A 244 15.77 16.13 4.53
N ALA A 245 14.62 16.80 4.64
CA ALA A 245 13.79 16.73 5.84
C ALA A 245 13.28 15.31 6.11
N ALA A 246 12.87 14.58 5.07
CA ALA A 246 12.46 13.18 5.20
C ALA A 246 13.60 12.26 5.64
N ALA A 247 14.83 12.53 5.21
CA ALA A 247 16.01 11.75 5.61
C ALA A 247 16.43 12.02 7.06
N ALA A 248 16.20 13.23 7.58
CA ALA A 248 16.53 13.61 8.96
C ALA A 248 15.53 13.08 10.02
N ASN A 249 14.34 12.64 9.58
CA ASN A 249 13.27 12.12 10.44
C ASN A 249 13.14 10.58 10.39
N LYS A 250 14.13 9.89 9.83
CA LYS A 250 14.26 8.42 9.88
C LYS A 250 15.22 8.04 11.00
#